data_AF-A0A534TTH2-F1
#
_entry.id   AF-A0A534TTH2-F1
#
_cell.length_a   1.000
_cell.length_b   1.000
_cell.length_c   1.000
_cell.angle_alpha   90.00
_cell.angle_beta   90.00
_cell.angle_gamma   90.00
#
_symmetry.space_group_name_H-M   'P 1'
#
loop_
_entity.id
_entity.type
_entity.pdbx_description
1 polymer ?
#
loop_
_entity_poly.entity_id
_entity_poly.type
_entity_poly.pdbx_seq_one_letter_code
_entity_poly.pdbx_strand_id
1 'polypeptide(L)'
;MSQRWPDKIWPLSHKLVAQAAGLGVIGTSRNFLHPKFGAYCLIDTVVTNLEFDARDYVESQRLLDWNPCLECNLCVASCPTEAIRADGEFDFMACYNHTYRDSIPGFLDLARDLAEGKPRRFEHRWSDTEIAALWQSMAFRVEYRCFNCVATCPAEIHDAFHSDKAERARYLRETLKPLTYTRTEVEERFVIDTPSARERYDIPPGRYRTPTNDATPGQRGVVRLVQLHRMRATNVDTMMRMMQYMFRPEESGDLDFTCQFEFSGEGGGEWAMRIADERCNVRPGRIDAPDLTVRCDGRTYLGIQQGDVNPVKELLTGGIRLDGRKELFLAFPRLFPMMPSRAGVATRLLWHARRAWRRWRARRRRA
;
A
#
# COMPACT_ATOMS: atom_id res chain seq x y z
N MET A 1 2.70 -7.70 20.63
CA MET A 1 2.56 -7.33 19.19
C MET A 1 2.77 -5.84 18.93
N SER A 2 2.18 -4.91 19.70
CA SER A 2 2.27 -3.46 19.43
C SER A 2 3.66 -2.84 19.55
N GLN A 3 4.57 -3.41 20.35
CA GLN A 3 5.90 -2.84 20.61
C GLN A 3 6.80 -2.73 19.37
N ARG A 4 6.56 -3.55 18.33
CA ARG A 4 7.31 -3.48 17.07
C ARG A 4 6.68 -2.54 16.04
N TRP A 5 5.46 -2.05 16.25
CA TRP A 5 4.78 -1.21 15.26
C TRP A 5 5.58 0.08 14.96
N PRO A 6 5.68 0.52 13.68
CA PRO A 6 5.09 -0.04 12.45
C PRO A 6 5.96 -1.09 11.73
N ASP A 7 7.00 -1.61 12.36
CA ASP A 7 7.75 -2.76 11.85
C ASP A 7 6.87 -4.01 11.79
N LYS A 8 7.39 -5.07 11.18
CA LYS A 8 6.75 -6.39 11.10
C LYS A 8 6.44 -6.92 12.51
N ILE A 9 5.19 -6.77 12.92
CA ILE A 9 4.73 -7.14 14.27
C ILE A 9 4.74 -8.66 14.52
N TRP A 10 4.86 -9.46 13.45
CA TRP A 10 5.02 -10.91 13.49
C TRP A 10 6.46 -11.31 13.11
N PRO A 11 7.18 -12.06 13.96
CA PRO A 11 8.57 -12.43 13.69
C PRO A 11 8.71 -13.37 12.49
N LEU A 12 7.69 -14.19 12.22
CA LEU A 12 7.67 -15.19 11.16
C LEU A 12 6.52 -14.93 10.19
N SER A 13 6.72 -15.26 8.91
CA SER A 13 5.65 -15.20 7.91
C SER A 13 4.97 -16.56 7.82
N HIS A 14 3.77 -16.68 8.39
CA HIS A 14 3.00 -17.94 8.35
C HIS A 14 2.78 -18.44 6.92
N LYS A 15 2.55 -17.55 5.95
CA LYS A 15 2.38 -17.92 4.53
C LYS A 15 3.65 -18.54 3.93
N LEU A 16 4.82 -17.97 4.22
CA LEU A 16 6.09 -18.51 3.71
C LEU A 16 6.44 -19.84 4.40
N VAL A 17 6.17 -19.96 5.71
CA VAL A 17 6.38 -21.22 6.44
C VAL A 17 5.45 -22.31 5.89
N ALA A 18 4.16 -22.00 5.69
CA ALA A 18 3.19 -22.96 5.15
C ALA A 18 3.55 -23.42 3.73
N GLN A 19 4.04 -22.50 2.88
CA GLN A 19 4.52 -22.85 1.54
C GLN A 19 5.80 -23.70 1.60
N ALA A 20 6.76 -23.35 2.46
CA ALA A 20 7.98 -24.15 2.65
C ALA A 20 7.69 -25.55 3.21
N ALA A 21 6.61 -25.69 4.00
CA ALA A 21 6.11 -26.97 4.49
C ALA A 21 5.31 -27.77 3.45
N GLY A 22 5.17 -27.26 2.21
CA GLY A 22 4.44 -27.95 1.15
C GLY A 22 2.93 -27.95 1.32
N LEU A 23 2.35 -27.11 2.19
CA LEU A 23 0.90 -27.11 2.45
C LEU A 23 0.08 -26.39 1.35
N GLY A 24 0.76 -25.68 0.44
CA GLY A 24 0.12 -24.85 -0.57
C GLY A 24 1.07 -23.80 -1.14
N VAL A 25 0.53 -22.86 -1.91
CA VAL A 25 1.30 -21.84 -2.64
C VAL A 25 0.73 -20.45 -2.42
N ILE A 26 1.57 -19.43 -2.54
CA ILE A 26 1.10 -18.03 -2.57
C ILE A 26 0.69 -17.67 -4.00
N GLY A 27 -0.60 -17.45 -4.24
CA GLY A 27 -1.15 -17.09 -5.56
C GLY A 27 -1.00 -15.60 -5.91
N THR A 28 -1.50 -15.21 -7.08
CA THR A 28 -1.46 -13.81 -7.59
C THR A 28 -2.00 -12.78 -6.60
N SER A 29 -3.05 -13.13 -5.84
CA SER A 29 -3.66 -12.27 -4.82
C SER A 29 -2.82 -12.10 -3.55
N ARG A 30 -1.64 -12.71 -3.49
CA ARG A 30 -0.79 -12.85 -2.28
C ARG A 30 -1.44 -13.66 -1.16
N ASN A 31 -2.59 -14.29 -1.40
CA ASN A 31 -3.18 -15.26 -0.48
C ASN A 31 -2.48 -16.60 -0.60
N PHE A 32 -2.40 -17.30 0.53
CA PHE A 32 -1.97 -18.69 0.55
C PHE A 32 -3.14 -19.56 0.09
N LEU A 33 -2.87 -20.46 -0.85
CA LEU A 33 -3.83 -21.34 -1.49
C LEU A 33 -3.53 -22.79 -1.12
N HIS A 34 -4.42 -23.41 -0.37
CA HIS A 34 -4.35 -24.82 -0.01
C HIS A 34 -5.11 -25.67 -1.04
N PRO A 35 -4.62 -26.85 -1.47
CA PRO A 35 -5.29 -27.69 -2.48
C PRO A 35 -6.77 -27.96 -2.21
N LYS A 36 -7.12 -28.18 -0.93
CA LYS A 36 -8.48 -28.51 -0.50
C LYS A 36 -9.33 -27.28 -0.14
N PHE A 37 -8.73 -26.24 0.42
CA PHE A 37 -9.47 -25.12 1.04
C PHE A 37 -9.38 -23.83 0.22
N GLY A 38 -8.61 -23.85 -0.88
CA GLY A 38 -8.39 -22.68 -1.71
C GLY A 38 -7.84 -21.52 -0.89
N ALA A 39 -8.42 -20.34 -1.06
CA ALA A 39 -8.03 -19.14 -0.33
C ALA A 39 -8.59 -19.05 1.11
N TYR A 40 -9.49 -19.94 1.51
CA TYR A 40 -10.17 -19.91 2.81
C TYR A 40 -9.33 -20.54 3.92
N CYS A 41 -8.12 -20.02 4.09
CA CYS A 41 -7.14 -20.54 5.05
C CYS A 41 -6.91 -19.55 6.20
N LEU A 42 -7.05 -20.03 7.44
CA LEU A 42 -6.44 -19.41 8.62
C LEU A 42 -5.22 -20.26 8.99
N ILE A 43 -4.04 -19.64 9.00
CA ILE A 43 -2.78 -20.33 9.22
C ILE A 43 -2.05 -19.71 10.42
N ASP A 44 -1.42 -20.56 11.21
CA ASP A 44 -0.56 -20.20 12.33
C ASP A 44 0.69 -21.09 12.33
N THR A 45 1.70 -20.75 13.11
CA THR A 45 2.98 -21.48 13.17
C THR A 45 3.37 -21.73 14.62
N VAL A 46 3.54 -23.00 14.96
CA VAL A 46 4.14 -23.42 16.25
C VAL A 46 5.64 -23.56 16.07
N VAL A 47 6.41 -22.82 16.86
CA VAL A 47 7.87 -22.95 16.94
C VAL A 47 8.19 -23.74 18.19
N THR A 48 8.97 -24.81 18.06
CA THR A 48 9.34 -25.70 19.17
C THR A 48 10.81 -26.10 19.07
N ASN A 49 11.42 -26.38 20.22
CA ASN A 49 12.75 -26.99 20.33
C ASN A 49 12.67 -28.52 20.49
N LEU A 50 11.49 -29.12 20.34
CA LEU A 50 11.34 -30.58 20.28
C LEU A 50 12.14 -31.12 19.09
N GLU A 51 12.91 -32.16 19.34
CA GLU A 51 13.64 -32.89 18.31
C GLU A 51 12.71 -33.96 17.72
N PHE A 52 12.66 -34.04 16.39
CA PHE A 52 11.94 -35.08 15.65
C PHE A 52 12.95 -35.86 14.80
N ASP A 53 12.67 -37.14 14.51
CA ASP A 53 13.56 -37.92 13.66
C ASP A 53 13.58 -37.34 12.23
N ALA A 54 14.75 -37.27 11.60
CA ALA A 54 14.90 -36.79 10.23
C ALA A 54 13.96 -37.52 9.25
N ARG A 55 13.65 -38.79 9.51
CA ARG A 55 12.72 -39.61 8.72
C ARG A 55 11.28 -39.09 8.79
N ASP A 56 10.85 -38.59 9.95
CA ASP A 56 9.50 -38.04 10.15
C ASP A 56 9.29 -36.77 9.30
N TYR A 57 10.36 -36.02 9.02
CA TYR A 57 10.31 -34.85 8.14
C TYR A 57 10.28 -35.22 6.65
N VAL A 58 11.09 -36.18 6.21
CA VAL A 58 11.20 -36.53 4.78
C VAL A 58 9.91 -37.18 4.27
N GLU A 59 9.27 -38.02 5.08
CA GLU A 59 8.01 -38.67 4.70
C GLU A 59 6.83 -37.68 4.68
N SER A 60 6.88 -36.61 5.48
CA SER A 60 5.85 -35.56 5.55
C SER A 60 6.07 -34.38 4.59
N GLN A 61 7.29 -34.19 4.05
CA GLN A 61 7.62 -33.13 3.09
C GLN A 61 7.22 -33.46 1.65
N ARG A 62 5.97 -33.90 1.44
CA ARG A 62 5.41 -33.95 0.10
C ARG A 62 5.11 -32.51 -0.34
N LEU A 63 6.11 -31.86 -0.92
CA LEU A 63 5.93 -30.59 -1.60
C LEU A 63 4.81 -30.75 -2.64
N LEU A 64 3.96 -29.73 -2.74
CA LEU A 64 3.04 -29.66 -3.86
C LEU A 64 3.84 -29.72 -5.17
N ASP A 65 3.49 -30.67 -6.02
CA ASP A 65 4.02 -30.84 -7.37
C ASP A 65 3.28 -29.98 -8.40
N TRP A 66 2.28 -29.20 -7.97
CA TRP A 66 1.45 -28.37 -8.84
C TRP A 66 0.99 -27.06 -8.15
N ASN A 67 0.48 -26.10 -8.92
CA ASN A 67 0.08 -24.77 -8.45
C ASN A 67 -1.46 -24.60 -8.38
N PRO A 68 -2.07 -24.53 -7.17
CA PRO A 68 -3.50 -24.24 -6.96
C PRO A 68 -4.03 -22.93 -7.55
N CYS A 69 -3.17 -22.01 -7.99
CA CYS A 69 -3.61 -20.79 -8.65
C CYS A 69 -3.94 -21.04 -10.12
N LEU A 70 -5.19 -20.79 -10.51
CA LEU A 70 -5.66 -20.96 -11.90
C LEU A 70 -5.18 -19.86 -12.86
N GLU A 71 -4.45 -18.84 -12.37
CA GLU A 71 -4.07 -17.65 -13.15
C GLU A 71 -5.26 -16.93 -13.83
N CYS A 72 -6.46 -17.13 -13.27
CA CYS A 72 -7.73 -16.69 -13.86
C CYS A 72 -8.00 -15.18 -13.74
N ASN A 73 -7.17 -14.43 -13.02
CA ASN A 73 -7.32 -12.99 -12.75
C ASN A 73 -8.65 -12.55 -12.10
N LEU A 74 -9.41 -13.47 -11.50
CA LEU A 74 -10.65 -13.11 -10.79
C LEU A 74 -10.38 -12.20 -9.59
N CYS A 75 -9.29 -12.42 -8.86
CA CYS A 75 -8.86 -11.55 -7.77
C CYS A 75 -8.49 -10.13 -8.24
N VAL A 76 -7.93 -10.00 -9.44
CA VAL A 76 -7.63 -8.70 -10.09
C VAL A 76 -8.96 -7.99 -10.44
N ALA A 77 -9.90 -8.73 -11.02
CA ALA A 77 -11.21 -8.20 -11.38
C ALA A 77 -12.03 -7.75 -10.15
N SER A 78 -11.95 -8.49 -9.04
CA SER A 78 -12.70 -8.17 -7.81
C SER A 78 -12.02 -7.14 -6.89
N CYS A 79 -10.74 -6.81 -7.12
CA CYS A 79 -9.97 -5.92 -6.23
C CYS A 79 -10.48 -4.47 -6.34
N PRO A 80 -11.07 -3.90 -5.28
CA PRO A 80 -11.71 -2.58 -5.36
C PRO A 80 -10.72 -1.44 -5.55
N THR A 81 -9.48 -1.61 -5.09
CA THR A 81 -8.42 -0.60 -5.12
C THR A 81 -7.38 -0.84 -6.21
N GLU A 82 -7.56 -1.84 -7.08
CA GLU A 82 -6.56 -2.20 -8.11
C GLU A 82 -5.19 -2.57 -7.51
N ALA A 83 -5.18 -2.99 -6.24
CA ALA A 83 -3.96 -3.37 -5.53
C ALA A 83 -3.32 -4.65 -6.08
N ILE A 84 -4.11 -5.56 -6.68
CA ILE A 84 -3.63 -6.79 -7.29
C ILE A 84 -3.60 -6.55 -8.81
N ARG A 85 -2.42 -6.62 -9.42
CA ARG A 85 -2.23 -6.41 -10.86
C ARG A 85 -2.02 -7.73 -11.59
N ALA A 86 -2.42 -7.78 -12.86
CA ALA A 86 -2.34 -8.98 -13.69
C ALA A 86 -0.89 -9.39 -14.05
N ASP A 87 0.06 -8.47 -13.91
CA ASP A 87 1.50 -8.70 -14.08
C ASP A 87 2.20 -9.25 -12.82
N GLY A 88 1.43 -9.52 -11.74
CA GLY A 88 1.95 -10.04 -10.47
C GLY A 88 2.35 -8.96 -9.45
N GLU A 89 2.30 -7.68 -9.84
CA GLU A 89 2.55 -6.58 -8.93
C GLU A 89 1.45 -6.44 -7.87
N PHE A 90 1.87 -5.96 -6.69
CA PHE A 90 0.97 -5.77 -5.56
C PHE A 90 1.21 -4.44 -4.87
N ASP A 91 0.22 -3.55 -4.93
CA ASP A 91 0.23 -2.30 -4.17
C ASP A 91 -0.25 -2.56 -2.73
N PHE A 92 0.73 -2.76 -1.85
CA PHE A 92 0.48 -3.00 -0.44
C PHE A 92 -0.31 -1.86 0.20
N MET A 93 -0.01 -0.60 -0.11
CA MET A 93 -0.68 0.52 0.56
C MET A 93 -2.11 0.70 0.07
N ALA A 94 -2.39 0.49 -1.22
CA ALA A 94 -3.76 0.49 -1.72
C ALA A 94 -4.62 -0.60 -1.08
N CYS A 95 -4.09 -1.82 -0.89
CA CYS A 95 -4.79 -2.87 -0.15
C CYS A 95 -4.91 -2.53 1.34
N TYR A 96 -3.81 -2.13 1.98
CA TYR A 96 -3.74 -1.87 3.41
C TYR A 96 -4.68 -0.74 3.84
N ASN A 97 -4.70 0.37 3.10
CA ASN A 97 -5.56 1.53 3.38
C ASN A 97 -7.06 1.20 3.31
N HIS A 98 -7.41 0.18 2.53
CA HIS A 98 -8.79 -0.18 2.23
C HIS A 98 -9.27 -1.32 3.12
N THR A 99 -8.54 -2.43 3.12
CA THR A 99 -8.86 -3.63 3.90
C THR A 99 -8.80 -3.37 5.40
N TYR A 100 -7.80 -2.62 5.87
CA TYR A 100 -7.65 -2.31 7.30
C TYR A 100 -8.20 -0.92 7.66
N ARG A 101 -8.99 -0.29 6.78
CA ARG A 101 -9.46 1.08 6.96
C ARG A 101 -10.04 1.32 8.34
N ASP A 102 -10.86 0.39 8.82
CA ASP A 102 -11.59 0.54 10.07
C ASP A 102 -10.80 -0.04 11.27
N SER A 103 -9.50 -0.30 11.11
CA SER A 103 -8.58 -0.80 12.14
C SER A 103 -7.51 0.26 12.49
N ILE A 104 -6.31 -0.17 12.92
CA ILE A 104 -5.17 0.68 13.31
C ILE A 104 -4.95 1.87 12.36
N PRO A 105 -4.86 1.70 11.02
CA PRO A 105 -4.60 2.84 10.15
C PRO A 105 -5.72 3.91 10.18
N GLY A 106 -6.99 3.53 10.22
CA GLY A 106 -8.06 4.53 10.32
C GLY A 106 -8.15 5.20 11.67
N PHE A 107 -7.90 4.44 12.74
CA PHE A 107 -7.81 5.02 14.08
C PHE A 107 -6.68 6.05 14.18
N LEU A 108 -5.50 5.76 13.62
CA LEU A 108 -4.38 6.71 13.61
C LEU A 108 -4.70 7.95 12.77
N ASP A 109 -5.39 7.81 11.63
CA ASP A 109 -5.88 8.98 10.87
C ASP A 109 -6.84 9.83 11.72
N LEU A 110 -7.80 9.20 12.40
CA LEU A 110 -8.79 9.89 13.22
C LEU A 110 -8.11 10.68 14.34
N ALA A 111 -7.22 10.01 15.09
CA ALA A 111 -6.49 10.62 16.19
C ALA A 111 -5.61 11.79 15.74
N ARG A 112 -4.94 11.66 14.58
CA ARG A 112 -4.09 12.71 14.01
C ARG A 112 -4.91 13.89 13.51
N ASP A 113 -6.00 13.65 12.81
CA ASP A 113 -6.88 14.74 12.35
C ASP A 113 -7.53 15.49 13.50
N LEU A 114 -7.86 14.78 14.59
CA LEU A 114 -8.39 15.39 15.80
C LEU A 114 -7.33 16.26 16.50
N ALA A 115 -6.08 15.78 16.59
CA ALA A 115 -5.00 16.48 17.27
C ALA A 115 -4.42 17.66 16.46
N GLU A 116 -4.31 17.53 15.14
CA GLU A 116 -3.58 18.46 14.26
C GLU A 116 -4.51 19.30 13.37
N GLY A 117 -5.79 18.92 13.27
CA GLY A 117 -6.78 19.57 12.41
C GLY A 117 -7.49 20.76 13.03
N LYS A 118 -8.06 21.62 12.18
CA LYS A 118 -9.07 22.60 12.62
C LYS A 118 -10.42 21.89 12.79
N PRO A 119 -11.30 22.28 13.73
CA PRO A 119 -12.60 21.62 13.93
C PRO A 119 -13.42 21.43 12.64
N ARG A 120 -13.58 22.50 11.85
CA ARG A 120 -14.24 22.44 10.53
C ARG A 120 -13.59 21.45 9.55
N ARG A 121 -12.25 21.30 9.58
CA ARG A 121 -11.55 20.34 8.72
C ARG A 121 -11.89 18.90 9.13
N PHE A 122 -11.98 18.65 10.43
CA PHE A 122 -12.34 17.34 10.98
C PHE A 122 -13.76 16.95 10.58
N GLU A 123 -14.74 17.85 10.78
CA GLU A 123 -16.14 17.66 10.38
C GLU A 123 -16.31 17.35 8.88
N HIS A 124 -15.51 18.00 8.02
CA HIS A 124 -15.53 17.70 6.58
C HIS A 124 -14.84 16.38 6.21
N ARG A 125 -13.95 15.87 7.07
CA ARG A 125 -13.17 14.67 6.78
C ARG A 125 -13.86 13.42 7.31
N TRP A 126 -14.50 13.48 8.47
CA TRP A 126 -15.06 12.34 9.19
C TRP A 126 -16.58 12.46 9.33
N SER A 127 -17.31 11.41 8.91
CA SER A 127 -18.75 11.31 9.17
C SER A 127 -19.04 10.46 10.41
N ASP A 128 -20.22 10.65 10.99
CA ASP A 128 -20.66 9.86 12.16
C ASP A 128 -20.67 8.35 11.88
N THR A 129 -21.07 7.94 10.67
CA THR A 129 -21.07 6.54 10.25
C THR A 129 -19.66 5.93 10.27
N GLU A 130 -18.64 6.69 9.91
CA GLU A 130 -17.26 6.21 9.89
C GLU A 130 -16.67 6.14 11.29
N ILE A 131 -17.01 7.11 12.14
CA ILE A 131 -16.61 7.09 13.54
C ILE A 131 -17.28 5.89 14.23
N ALA A 132 -18.56 5.62 13.94
CA ALA A 132 -19.27 4.45 14.45
C ALA A 132 -18.65 3.13 13.94
N ALA A 133 -18.29 3.03 12.66
CA ALA A 133 -17.62 1.86 12.09
C ALA A 133 -16.25 1.60 12.75
N LEU A 134 -15.45 2.64 12.97
CA LEU A 134 -14.19 2.56 13.71
C LEU A 134 -14.45 2.09 15.15
N TRP A 135 -15.41 2.69 15.85
CA TRP A 135 -15.75 2.32 17.22
C TRP A 135 -16.16 0.84 17.31
N GLN A 136 -17.02 0.36 16.42
CA GLN A 136 -17.47 -1.04 16.39
C GLN A 136 -16.30 -1.99 16.12
N SER A 137 -15.49 -1.71 15.10
CA SER A 137 -14.33 -2.53 14.72
C SER A 137 -13.27 -2.61 15.83
N MET A 138 -13.16 -1.58 16.67
CA MET A 138 -12.27 -1.59 17.84
C MET A 138 -12.89 -2.26 19.08
N ALA A 139 -14.23 -2.30 19.18
CA ALA A 139 -14.95 -2.94 20.28
C ALA A 139 -14.99 -4.47 20.14
N PHE A 140 -14.87 -4.98 18.91
CA PHE A 140 -14.78 -6.41 18.61
C PHE A 140 -13.38 -6.75 18.03
N ARG A 141 -13.09 -8.03 17.77
CA ARG A 141 -11.77 -8.44 17.22
C ARG A 141 -11.43 -7.64 15.95
N VAL A 142 -10.14 -7.55 15.60
CA VAL A 142 -9.68 -6.85 14.38
C VAL A 142 -10.50 -7.29 13.16
N GLU A 143 -11.37 -6.41 12.68
CA GLU A 143 -12.19 -6.64 11.49
C GLU A 143 -11.50 -6.13 10.23
N TYR A 144 -11.75 -6.83 9.13
CA TYR A 144 -11.28 -6.45 7.80
C TYR A 144 -12.47 -5.99 6.97
N ARG A 145 -12.32 -4.88 6.27
CA ARG A 145 -13.37 -4.31 5.41
C ARG A 145 -13.55 -5.08 4.11
N CYS A 146 -12.48 -5.71 3.60
CA CYS A 146 -12.46 -6.31 2.27
C CYS A 146 -11.83 -7.71 2.28
N PHE A 147 -12.55 -8.67 1.72
CA PHE A 147 -12.11 -10.06 1.50
C PHE A 147 -12.30 -10.50 0.04
N ASN A 148 -12.50 -9.59 -0.91
CA ASN A 148 -12.95 -9.92 -2.28
C ASN A 148 -12.03 -10.94 -2.97
N CYS A 149 -10.70 -10.81 -2.80
CA CYS A 149 -9.74 -11.73 -3.41
C CYS A 149 -9.74 -13.12 -2.78
N VAL A 150 -10.16 -13.27 -1.52
CA VAL A 150 -10.40 -14.57 -0.89
C VAL A 150 -11.72 -15.12 -1.42
N ALA A 151 -12.78 -14.31 -1.39
CA ALA A 151 -14.13 -14.71 -1.77
C ALA A 151 -14.27 -15.13 -3.24
N THR A 152 -13.47 -14.57 -4.15
CA THR A 152 -13.55 -14.87 -5.59
C THR A 152 -12.56 -15.93 -6.08
N CYS A 153 -11.67 -16.42 -5.22
CA CYS A 153 -10.63 -17.36 -5.63
C CYS A 153 -11.27 -18.75 -5.78
N PRO A 154 -11.21 -19.39 -6.97
CA PRO A 154 -11.83 -20.70 -7.18
C PRO A 154 -10.84 -21.86 -6.95
N ALA A 155 -9.78 -21.64 -6.17
CA ALA A 155 -8.70 -22.61 -6.02
C ALA A 155 -9.17 -23.94 -5.41
N GLU A 156 -10.18 -23.91 -4.55
CA GLU A 156 -10.83 -25.08 -3.95
C GLU A 156 -11.66 -25.91 -4.94
N ILE A 157 -12.02 -25.34 -6.09
CA ILE A 157 -12.74 -26.02 -7.19
C ILE A 157 -11.90 -26.06 -8.47
N HIS A 158 -10.56 -26.08 -8.35
CA HIS A 158 -9.62 -25.98 -9.46
C HIS A 158 -10.03 -26.84 -10.68
N ASP A 159 -10.19 -28.15 -10.47
CA ASP A 159 -10.47 -29.09 -11.55
C ASP A 159 -11.83 -28.83 -12.19
N ALA A 160 -12.87 -28.66 -11.37
CA ALA A 160 -14.23 -28.38 -11.84
C ALA A 160 -14.32 -27.05 -12.61
N PHE A 161 -13.61 -26.01 -12.16
CA PHE A 161 -13.59 -24.71 -12.83
C PHE A 161 -12.96 -24.79 -14.23
N HIS A 162 -12.00 -25.68 -14.44
CA HIS A 162 -11.39 -25.93 -15.75
C HIS A 162 -12.24 -26.87 -16.61
N SER A 163 -12.72 -27.98 -16.06
CA SER A 163 -13.37 -29.06 -16.81
C SER A 163 -14.84 -28.81 -17.11
N ASP A 164 -15.55 -28.04 -16.28
CA ASP A 164 -16.99 -27.82 -16.40
C ASP A 164 -17.34 -26.36 -16.71
N LYS A 165 -17.86 -26.14 -17.92
CA LYS A 165 -18.30 -24.82 -18.39
C LYS A 165 -19.52 -24.30 -17.62
N ALA A 166 -20.44 -25.18 -17.22
CA ALA A 166 -21.63 -24.79 -16.47
C ALA A 166 -21.24 -24.34 -15.06
N GLU A 167 -20.34 -25.07 -14.41
CA GLU A 167 -19.82 -24.72 -13.09
C GLU A 167 -19.05 -23.40 -13.13
N ARG A 168 -18.16 -23.22 -14.11
CA ARG A 168 -17.46 -21.93 -14.29
C ARG A 168 -18.43 -20.77 -14.51
N ALA A 169 -19.44 -20.94 -15.36
CA ALA A 169 -20.43 -19.90 -15.62
C ALA A 169 -21.28 -19.58 -14.37
N ARG A 170 -21.61 -20.60 -13.57
CA ARG A 170 -22.29 -20.47 -12.28
C ARG A 170 -21.44 -19.66 -11.29
N TYR A 171 -20.19 -20.05 -11.08
CA TYR A 171 -19.26 -19.36 -10.18
C TYR A 171 -19.05 -17.89 -10.55
N LEU A 172 -18.85 -17.58 -11.83
CA LEU A 172 -18.70 -16.20 -12.28
C LEU A 172 -19.96 -15.35 -12.00
N ARG A 173 -21.14 -15.93 -12.17
CA ARG A 173 -22.41 -15.23 -11.95
C ARG A 173 -22.72 -15.03 -10.47
N GLU A 174 -22.46 -16.04 -9.64
CA GLU A 174 -22.85 -16.06 -8.22
C GLU A 174 -21.79 -15.45 -7.31
N THR A 175 -20.51 -15.58 -7.65
CA THR A 175 -19.40 -15.14 -6.80
C THR A 175 -18.75 -13.85 -7.33
N LEU A 176 -18.29 -13.85 -8.59
CA LEU A 176 -17.55 -12.70 -9.12
C LEU A 176 -18.45 -11.48 -9.37
N LYS A 177 -19.57 -11.65 -10.10
CA LYS A 177 -20.41 -10.53 -10.54
C LYS A 177 -20.88 -9.64 -9.37
N PRO A 178 -21.40 -10.18 -8.25
CA PRO A 178 -21.79 -9.37 -7.10
C PRO A 178 -20.64 -8.52 -6.55
N LEU A 179 -19.43 -9.08 -6.45
CA LEU A 179 -18.26 -8.36 -5.94
C LEU A 179 -17.77 -7.29 -6.92
N THR A 180 -17.83 -7.54 -8.23
CA THR A 180 -17.48 -6.52 -9.24
C THR A 180 -18.49 -5.37 -9.27
N TYR A 181 -19.77 -5.65 -9.01
CA TYR A 181 -20.79 -4.63 -8.81
C TYR A 181 -20.47 -3.80 -7.56
N THR A 182 -20.21 -4.44 -6.41
CA THR A 182 -19.84 -3.75 -5.16
C THR A 182 -18.63 -2.84 -5.35
N ARG A 183 -17.57 -3.33 -6.01
CA ARG A 183 -16.37 -2.53 -6.37
C ARG A 183 -16.71 -1.28 -7.18
N THR A 184 -17.64 -1.38 -8.11
CA THR A 184 -17.94 -0.32 -9.07
C THR A 184 -18.91 0.70 -8.46
N GLU A 185 -19.90 0.22 -7.71
CA GLU A 185 -21.12 0.96 -7.42
C GLU A 185 -21.22 1.41 -5.96
N VAL A 186 -20.66 0.64 -5.03
CA VAL A 186 -20.95 0.75 -3.59
C VAL A 186 -19.71 1.11 -2.77
N GLU A 187 -18.55 0.54 -3.11
CA GLU A 187 -17.39 0.59 -2.23
C GLU A 187 -16.64 1.93 -2.33
N GLU A 188 -16.57 2.65 -1.21
CA GLU A 188 -15.68 3.80 -1.08
C GLU A 188 -14.22 3.33 -1.12
N ARG A 189 -13.41 3.94 -2.00
CA ARG A 189 -12.00 3.59 -2.19
C ARG A 189 -11.09 4.54 -1.44
N PHE A 190 -10.17 4.00 -0.66
CA PHE A 190 -9.22 4.79 0.13
C PHE A 190 -7.88 4.91 -0.59
N VAL A 191 -7.60 6.07 -1.16
CA VAL A 191 -6.42 6.33 -1.99
C VAL A 191 -5.47 7.29 -1.28
N ILE A 192 -4.17 7.07 -1.40
CA ILE A 192 -3.17 7.97 -0.83
C ILE A 192 -3.32 9.36 -1.44
N ASP A 193 -3.24 10.39 -0.60
CA ASP A 193 -3.26 11.78 -1.04
C ASP A 193 -1.96 12.15 -1.80
N THR A 194 -2.00 12.02 -3.13
CA THR A 194 -0.93 12.41 -4.03
C THR A 194 -1.42 13.40 -5.10
N PRO A 195 -0.53 14.19 -5.71
CA PRO A 195 -0.87 15.00 -6.87
C PRO A 195 -1.51 14.18 -8.01
N SER A 196 -0.96 13.00 -8.32
CA SER A 196 -1.48 12.11 -9.36
C SER A 196 -2.89 11.59 -9.03
N ALA A 197 -3.14 11.16 -7.79
CA ALA A 197 -4.45 10.71 -7.33
C ALA A 197 -5.50 11.82 -7.37
N ARG A 198 -5.16 13.02 -6.88
CA ARG A 198 -6.05 14.20 -6.95
C ARG A 198 -6.44 14.54 -8.39
N GLU A 199 -5.51 14.37 -9.32
CA GLU A 199 -5.76 14.57 -10.74
C GLU A 199 -6.64 13.46 -11.32
N ARG A 200 -6.30 12.18 -11.07
CA ARG A 200 -7.04 11.00 -11.54
C ARG A 200 -8.51 11.01 -11.13
N TYR A 201 -8.78 11.43 -9.90
CA TYR A 201 -10.13 11.43 -9.30
C TYR A 201 -10.80 12.81 -9.25
N ASP A 202 -10.21 13.82 -9.90
CA ASP A 202 -10.75 15.19 -9.95
C ASP A 202 -11.04 15.82 -8.57
N ILE A 203 -10.21 15.52 -7.56
CA ILE A 203 -10.35 16.00 -6.18
C ILE A 203 -9.53 17.29 -5.99
N PRO A 204 -10.16 18.47 -5.84
CA PRO A 204 -9.45 19.73 -5.69
C PRO A 204 -8.64 19.78 -4.38
N PRO A 205 -7.54 20.55 -4.33
CA PRO A 205 -6.78 20.71 -3.09
C PRO A 205 -7.64 21.29 -1.97
N GLY A 206 -7.52 20.72 -0.77
CA GLY A 206 -8.37 21.07 0.38
C GLY A 206 -9.72 20.33 0.43
N ARG A 207 -10.02 19.48 -0.56
CA ARG A 207 -11.04 18.42 -0.45
C ARG A 207 -10.37 17.07 -0.26
N TYR A 208 -11.12 16.15 0.35
CA TYR A 208 -10.67 14.79 0.69
C TYR A 208 -11.54 13.70 0.05
N ARG A 209 -12.61 14.08 -0.63
CA ARG A 209 -13.48 13.14 -1.35
C ARG A 209 -13.76 13.67 -2.75
N THR A 210 -14.04 12.76 -3.67
CA THR A 210 -14.68 13.08 -4.95
C THR A 210 -15.92 13.93 -4.69
N PRO A 211 -16.06 15.11 -5.32
CA PRO A 211 -17.28 15.89 -5.20
C PRO A 211 -18.47 15.06 -5.72
N THR A 212 -19.45 14.81 -4.87
CA THR A 212 -20.74 14.24 -5.28
C THR A 212 -21.45 15.28 -6.14
N ASN A 213 -21.69 14.94 -7.40
CA ASN A 213 -22.47 15.74 -8.33
C ASN A 213 -23.88 15.14 -8.41
N ASP A 214 -24.85 15.78 -7.76
CA ASP A 214 -26.25 15.32 -7.68
C ASP A 214 -26.93 15.22 -9.07
N ALA A 215 -26.32 15.80 -10.11
CA ALA A 215 -26.85 15.83 -11.46
C ALA A 215 -26.54 14.59 -12.32
N THR A 216 -25.90 13.55 -11.79
CA THR A 216 -25.58 12.34 -12.59
C THR A 216 -25.93 11.07 -11.80
N PRO A 217 -27.10 10.45 -12.07
CA PRO A 217 -27.41 9.13 -11.55
C PRO A 217 -26.28 8.17 -11.96
N GLY A 218 -25.54 7.64 -11.00
CA GLY A 218 -24.39 6.77 -11.26
C GLY A 218 -23.00 7.38 -11.08
N GLN A 219 -22.80 8.37 -10.19
CA GLN A 219 -21.46 8.62 -9.63
C GLN A 219 -21.06 7.50 -8.66
N ARG A 220 -20.70 6.39 -9.29
CA ARG A 220 -20.41 5.06 -8.79
C ARG A 220 -18.95 5.02 -8.30
N GLY A 221 -18.77 4.81 -6.99
CA GLY A 221 -17.46 4.72 -6.32
C GLY A 221 -16.93 6.07 -5.81
N VAL A 222 -17.24 6.41 -4.55
CA VAL A 222 -16.63 7.56 -3.86
C VAL A 222 -15.14 7.26 -3.63
N VAL A 223 -14.26 8.18 -3.99
CA VAL A 223 -12.83 8.06 -3.65
C VAL A 223 -12.51 9.01 -2.51
N ARG A 224 -11.93 8.45 -1.45
CA ARG A 224 -11.49 9.17 -0.27
C ARG A 224 -9.99 9.18 -0.18
N LEU A 225 -9.43 10.39 -0.06
CA LEU A 225 -8.01 10.60 0.16
C LEU A 225 -7.64 10.32 1.61
N VAL A 226 -6.65 9.46 1.80
CA VAL A 226 -6.04 9.15 3.10
C VAL A 226 -4.60 9.65 3.16
N GLN A 227 -4.09 9.88 4.36
CA GLN A 227 -2.74 10.37 4.55
C GLN A 227 -1.80 9.21 4.86
N LEU A 228 -0.63 9.19 4.21
CA LEU A 228 0.35 8.12 4.41
C LEU A 228 1.16 8.29 5.71
N HIS A 229 1.26 9.52 6.23
CA HIS A 229 2.15 9.91 7.33
C HIS A 229 1.66 9.52 8.74
N ARG A 230 0.68 8.62 8.85
CA ARG A 230 0.13 8.16 10.14
C ARG A 230 0.99 7.06 10.80
N MET A 231 1.88 6.43 10.05
CA MET A 231 2.83 5.43 10.55
C MET A 231 4.18 6.11 10.76
N ARG A 232 4.59 6.27 12.02
CA ARG A 232 5.89 6.85 12.38
C ARG A 232 6.86 5.72 12.70
N ALA A 233 7.83 5.51 11.82
CA ALA A 233 8.95 4.63 12.12
C ALA A 233 9.76 5.17 13.30
N THR A 234 10.09 4.29 14.24
CA THR A 234 10.84 4.62 15.47
C THR A 234 12.33 4.40 15.33
N ASN A 235 12.77 3.73 14.25
CA ASN A 235 14.16 3.43 13.95
C ASN A 235 14.41 3.45 12.43
N VAL A 236 15.68 3.54 12.03
CA VAL A 236 16.10 3.66 10.63
C VAL A 236 15.77 2.40 9.82
N ASP A 237 16.00 1.20 10.36
CA ASP A 237 15.73 -0.05 9.64
C ASP A 237 14.26 -0.15 9.20
N THR A 238 13.33 0.09 10.13
CA THR A 238 11.89 0.13 9.83
C THR A 238 11.57 1.21 8.80
N MET A 239 12.14 2.41 8.94
CA MET A 239 11.91 3.51 8.00
C MET A 239 12.37 3.14 6.58
N MET A 240 13.59 2.59 6.45
CA MET A 240 14.17 2.22 5.16
C MET A 240 13.39 1.09 4.50
N ARG A 241 12.96 0.07 5.26
CA ARG A 241 12.08 -0.99 4.75
C ARG A 241 10.72 -0.46 4.35
N MET A 242 10.21 0.56 5.03
CA MET A 242 8.93 1.17 4.68
C MET A 242 9.00 2.01 3.40
N MET A 243 10.16 2.58 3.04
CA MET A 243 10.30 3.46 1.87
C MET A 243 9.72 2.85 0.59
N GLN A 244 9.91 1.55 0.36
CA GLN A 244 9.35 0.87 -0.82
C GLN A 244 7.82 0.93 -0.88
N TYR A 245 7.14 0.87 0.27
CA TYR A 245 5.67 0.97 0.37
C TYR A 245 5.18 2.41 0.26
N MET A 246 6.03 3.39 0.60
CA MET A 246 5.70 4.81 0.56
C MET A 246 6.02 5.47 -0.77
N PHE A 247 6.76 4.77 -1.63
CA PHE A 247 7.12 5.22 -2.96
C PHE A 247 5.88 5.53 -3.79
N ARG A 248 5.97 6.56 -4.62
CA ARG A 248 4.91 7.01 -5.52
C ARG A 248 5.34 6.71 -6.96
N PRO A 249 4.89 5.58 -7.54
CA PRO A 249 5.27 5.14 -8.88
C PRO A 249 4.98 6.19 -9.95
N GLU A 250 3.75 6.71 -10.00
CA GLU A 250 3.32 7.65 -11.03
C GLU A 250 4.04 9.01 -10.93
N GLU A 251 4.57 9.33 -9.75
CA GLU A 251 5.36 10.52 -9.48
C GLU A 251 6.84 10.35 -9.84
N SER A 252 7.33 9.13 -10.09
CA SER A 252 8.72 8.94 -10.52
C SER A 252 8.94 9.34 -11.96
N GLY A 253 7.97 9.08 -12.84
CA GLY A 253 8.17 9.20 -14.29
C GLY A 253 9.41 8.41 -14.71
N ASP A 254 10.21 8.99 -15.61
CA ASP A 254 11.40 8.35 -16.19
C ASP A 254 12.65 8.38 -15.29
N LEU A 255 12.49 8.57 -13.97
CA LEU A 255 13.64 8.57 -13.07
C LEU A 255 14.23 7.16 -12.96
N ASP A 256 15.52 7.11 -13.28
CA ASP A 256 16.36 5.93 -13.18
C ASP A 256 17.64 6.33 -12.44
N PHE A 257 17.79 5.88 -11.19
CA PHE A 257 19.02 6.10 -10.41
C PHE A 257 19.20 5.12 -9.24
N THR A 258 20.41 5.13 -8.69
CA THR A 258 20.80 4.44 -7.45
C THR A 258 21.15 5.45 -6.36
N CYS A 259 20.79 5.15 -5.12
CA CYS A 259 21.09 5.99 -3.97
C CYS A 259 21.67 5.16 -2.84
N GLN A 260 22.86 5.51 -2.39
CA GLN A 260 23.47 5.00 -1.17
C GLN A 260 23.07 5.90 0.00
N PHE A 261 22.58 5.30 1.08
CA PHE A 261 22.44 5.97 2.37
C PHE A 261 23.49 5.45 3.34
N GLU A 262 24.15 6.36 4.04
CA GLU A 262 25.07 6.03 5.12
C GLU A 262 24.63 6.81 6.36
N PHE A 263 23.96 6.10 7.27
CA PHE A 263 23.45 6.68 8.50
C PHE A 263 24.44 6.45 9.65
N SER A 264 24.93 7.53 10.27
CA SER A 264 25.73 7.44 11.48
C SER A 264 24.86 7.36 12.74
N GLY A 265 25.49 7.07 13.87
CA GLY A 265 24.83 7.06 15.19
C GLY A 265 24.16 5.72 15.53
N GLU A 266 23.52 5.68 16.70
CA GLU A 266 22.84 4.50 17.21
C GLU A 266 21.67 4.11 16.30
N GLY A 267 21.60 2.83 15.91
CA GLY A 267 20.59 2.33 14.98
C GLY A 267 20.73 2.83 13.54
N GLY A 268 21.87 3.46 13.20
CA GLY A 268 22.26 3.80 11.83
C GLY A 268 22.65 2.56 11.01
N GLY A 269 23.36 2.78 9.92
CA GLY A 269 23.79 1.72 9.01
C GLY A 269 23.74 2.12 7.55
N GLU A 270 23.99 1.14 6.68
CA GLU A 270 24.16 1.33 5.25
C GLU A 270 22.98 0.73 4.50
N TRP A 271 22.45 1.49 3.55
CA TRP A 271 21.30 1.09 2.77
C TRP A 271 21.46 1.49 1.31
N ALA A 272 21.07 0.60 0.41
CA ALA A 272 21.04 0.87 -1.01
C ALA A 272 19.59 0.95 -1.49
N MET A 273 19.30 1.97 -2.29
CA MET A 273 18.03 2.15 -2.98
C MET A 273 18.24 2.20 -4.49
N ARG A 274 17.33 1.56 -5.24
CA ARG A 274 17.25 1.63 -6.70
C ARG A 274 15.85 2.07 -7.09
N ILE A 275 15.77 3.13 -7.90
CA ILE A 275 14.52 3.58 -8.51
C ILE A 275 14.64 3.42 -10.02
N ALA A 276 13.77 2.60 -10.61
CA ALA A 276 13.69 2.34 -12.06
C ALA A 276 12.31 1.80 -12.39
N ASP A 277 11.82 2.01 -13.62
CA ASP A 277 10.57 1.41 -14.11
C ASP A 277 9.37 1.59 -13.15
N GLU A 278 9.26 2.79 -12.58
CA GLU A 278 8.24 3.12 -11.56
C GLU A 278 8.24 2.17 -10.35
N ARG A 279 9.43 1.66 -9.97
CA ARG A 279 9.65 0.79 -8.82
C ARG A 279 10.72 1.36 -7.91
N CYS A 280 10.58 1.09 -6.61
CA CYS A 280 11.57 1.42 -5.59
C CYS A 280 11.96 0.15 -4.85
N ASN A 281 13.22 -0.23 -4.94
CA ASN A 281 13.79 -1.34 -4.20
C ASN A 281 14.78 -0.80 -3.17
N VAL A 282 14.62 -1.21 -1.91
CA VAL A 282 15.50 -0.81 -0.81
C VAL A 282 16.02 -2.05 -0.11
N ARG A 283 17.33 -2.10 0.14
CA ARG A 283 17.98 -3.22 0.84
C ARG A 283 19.08 -2.74 1.78
N PRO A 284 19.38 -3.48 2.86
CA PRO A 284 20.59 -3.25 3.65
C PRO A 284 21.86 -3.41 2.80
N GLY A 285 22.92 -2.72 3.22
CA GLY A 285 24.27 -2.80 2.66
C GLY A 285 24.59 -1.71 1.63
N ARG A 286 25.64 -1.98 0.86
CA ARG A 286 26.20 -1.04 -0.11
C ARG A 286 25.81 -1.35 -1.55
N ILE A 287 25.89 -0.34 -2.40
CA ILE A 287 25.87 -0.45 -3.86
C ILE A 287 27.13 0.19 -4.42
N ASP A 288 27.70 -0.43 -5.45
CA ASP A 288 28.88 0.09 -6.12
C ASP A 288 28.49 1.24 -7.05
N ALA A 289 29.34 2.27 -7.10
CA ALA A 289 29.17 3.46 -7.94
C ALA A 289 27.75 4.08 -7.88
N PRO A 290 27.25 4.47 -6.69
CA PRO A 290 25.94 5.08 -6.56
C PRO A 290 25.85 6.44 -7.29
N ASP A 291 24.73 6.70 -7.96
CA ASP A 291 24.47 8.02 -8.58
C ASP A 291 24.41 9.12 -7.51
N LEU A 292 23.84 8.83 -6.35
CA LEU A 292 23.72 9.73 -5.20
C LEU A 292 24.15 9.00 -3.93
N THR A 293 24.96 9.65 -3.09
CA THR A 293 25.18 9.21 -1.71
C THR A 293 24.66 10.25 -0.72
N VAL A 294 23.82 9.83 0.22
CA VAL A 294 23.27 10.63 1.31
C VAL A 294 23.88 10.18 2.62
N ARG A 295 24.61 11.06 3.31
CA ARG A 295 25.20 10.80 4.61
C ARG A 295 24.60 11.72 5.66
N CYS A 296 24.08 11.17 6.74
CA CYS A 296 23.58 11.94 7.88
C CYS A 296 23.45 11.07 9.13
N ASP A 297 23.18 11.69 10.28
CA ASP A 297 22.81 10.94 11.48
C ASP A 297 21.43 10.28 11.33
N GLY A 298 21.29 9.05 11.84
CA GLY A 298 20.03 8.31 11.78
C GLY A 298 18.86 9.04 12.44
N ARG A 299 19.10 9.76 13.55
CA ARG A 299 18.05 10.55 14.23
C ARG A 299 17.66 11.76 13.38
N THR A 300 18.63 12.41 12.73
CA THR A 300 18.36 13.51 11.79
C THR A 300 17.49 13.02 10.64
N TYR A 301 17.80 11.85 10.05
CA TYR A 301 16.98 11.25 8.99
C TYR A 301 15.54 10.97 9.44
N LEU A 302 15.36 10.36 10.62
CA LEU A 302 14.02 10.09 11.18
C LEU A 302 13.25 11.39 11.44
N GLY A 303 13.90 12.42 11.98
CA GLY A 303 13.30 13.72 12.21
C GLY A 303 12.83 14.40 10.92
N ILE A 304 13.57 14.24 9.81
CA ILE A 304 13.16 14.79 8.50
C ILE A 304 11.89 14.10 8.00
N GLN A 305 11.84 12.77 8.11
CA GLN A 305 10.68 11.98 7.68
C GLN A 305 9.44 12.29 8.51
N GLN A 306 9.62 12.57 9.80
CA GLN A 306 8.54 12.95 10.72
C GLN A 306 8.09 14.41 10.55
N GLY A 307 8.88 15.23 9.85
CA GLY A 307 8.65 16.66 9.65
C GLY A 307 9.15 17.55 10.78
N ASP A 308 9.85 16.98 11.77
CA ASP A 308 10.38 17.68 12.94
C ASP A 308 11.72 18.39 12.63
N VAL A 309 12.42 17.93 11.59
CA VAL A 309 13.71 18.47 11.14
C VAL A 309 13.58 19.00 9.70
N ASN A 310 14.13 20.20 9.45
CA ASN A 310 14.13 20.80 8.12
C ASN A 310 15.34 20.30 7.30
N PRO A 311 15.13 19.57 6.19
CA PRO A 311 16.23 18.98 5.41
C PRO A 311 17.12 20.03 4.74
N VAL A 312 16.58 21.19 4.36
CA VAL A 312 17.36 22.28 3.75
C VAL A 312 18.31 22.89 4.78
N LYS A 313 17.83 23.08 6.01
CA LYS A 313 18.68 23.59 7.11
C LYS A 313 19.82 22.62 7.38
N GLU A 314 19.55 21.33 7.52
CA GLU A 314 20.58 20.32 7.79
C GLU A 314 21.58 20.16 6.65
N LEU A 315 21.16 20.36 5.40
CA LEU A 315 22.07 20.41 4.26
C LEU A 315 23.01 21.61 4.34
N LEU A 316 22.51 22.79 4.72
CA LEU A 316 23.30 24.01 4.86
C LEU A 316 24.24 23.98 6.08
N THR A 317 23.83 23.35 7.18
CA THR A 317 24.63 23.21 8.41
C THR A 317 25.57 22.00 8.38
N GLY A 318 25.54 21.19 7.32
CA GLY A 318 26.41 20.03 7.14
C GLY A 318 25.99 18.76 7.91
N GLY A 319 24.78 18.76 8.49
CA GLY A 319 24.14 17.58 9.10
C GLY A 319 23.67 16.55 8.07
N ILE A 320 23.46 16.97 6.81
CA ILE A 320 23.36 16.10 5.64
C ILE A 320 24.50 16.41 4.69
N ARG A 321 25.20 15.38 4.21
CA ARG A 321 26.22 15.49 3.17
C ARG A 321 25.80 14.67 1.97
N LEU A 322 25.91 15.29 0.79
CA LEU A 322 25.55 14.68 -0.48
C LEU A 322 26.79 14.53 -1.36
N ASP A 323 26.91 13.37 -2.01
CA ASP A 323 27.96 13.08 -2.99
C ASP A 323 27.35 12.51 -4.29
N GLY A 324 28.02 12.69 -5.42
CA GLY A 324 27.50 12.37 -6.75
C GLY A 324 26.49 13.41 -7.29
N ARG A 325 25.41 12.93 -7.91
CA ARG A 325 24.34 13.70 -8.57
C ARG A 325 23.33 14.30 -7.58
N LYS A 326 23.74 15.39 -6.93
CA LYS A 326 23.01 16.04 -5.83
C LYS A 326 21.60 16.51 -6.21
N GLU A 327 21.34 16.80 -7.48
CA GLU A 327 20.02 17.19 -7.98
C GLU A 327 18.95 16.10 -7.75
N LEU A 328 19.35 14.83 -7.67
CA LEU A 328 18.44 13.71 -7.39
C LEU A 328 17.82 13.80 -5.99
N PHE A 329 18.50 14.44 -5.03
CA PHE A 329 17.97 14.67 -3.69
C PHE A 329 16.70 15.54 -3.72
N LEU A 330 16.58 16.45 -4.69
CA LEU A 330 15.39 17.31 -4.84
C LEU A 330 14.16 16.54 -5.36
N ALA A 331 14.34 15.32 -5.88
CA ALA A 331 13.22 14.48 -6.30
C ALA A 331 12.54 13.77 -5.11
N PHE A 332 13.23 13.56 -3.99
CA PHE A 332 12.70 12.82 -2.83
C PHE A 332 11.33 13.30 -2.32
N PRO A 333 11.08 14.62 -2.14
CA PRO A 333 9.76 15.15 -1.76
C PRO A 333 8.61 14.74 -2.68
N ARG A 334 8.94 14.53 -3.96
CA ARG A 334 7.99 14.12 -5.00
C ARG A 334 7.72 12.61 -4.88
N LEU A 335 8.78 11.82 -4.73
CA LEU A 335 8.77 10.35 -4.74
C LEU A 335 8.23 9.73 -3.45
N PHE A 336 8.43 10.40 -2.33
CA PHE A 336 8.02 9.93 -1.01
C PHE A 336 7.17 10.99 -0.34
N PRO A 337 6.09 10.63 0.35
CA PRO A 337 5.29 11.57 1.13
C PRO A 337 6.12 12.08 2.31
N MET A 338 6.77 13.22 2.13
CA MET A 338 7.11 14.09 3.26
C MET A 338 5.83 14.81 3.70
N MET A 339 5.70 15.12 5.00
CA MET A 339 4.56 15.87 5.56
C MET A 339 4.07 16.92 4.56
N PRO A 340 2.78 16.92 4.16
CA PRO A 340 2.31 17.87 3.18
C PRO A 340 2.58 19.26 3.72
N SER A 341 3.43 20.03 3.02
CA SER A 341 3.40 21.47 3.18
C SER A 341 1.95 21.88 2.89
N ARG A 342 1.36 22.64 3.82
CA ARG A 342 -0.01 23.16 3.69
C ARG A 342 -0.22 23.60 2.25
N ALA A 343 -1.14 22.96 1.53
CA ALA A 343 -1.38 23.25 0.11
C ALA A 343 -1.60 24.77 -0.07
N GLY A 344 -0.54 25.44 -0.53
CA GLY A 344 -0.49 26.88 -0.65
C GLY A 344 -1.44 27.36 -1.73
N VAL A 345 -1.68 28.67 -1.77
CA VAL A 345 -2.50 29.32 -2.80
C VAL A 345 -1.99 28.98 -4.21
N ALA A 346 -0.66 28.91 -4.39
CA ALA A 346 -0.02 28.54 -5.65
C ALA A 346 -0.38 27.12 -6.14
N THR A 347 -0.37 26.12 -5.25
CA THR A 347 -0.74 24.73 -5.59
C THR A 347 -2.19 24.63 -6.05
N ARG A 348 -3.09 25.40 -5.43
CA ARG A 348 -4.51 25.47 -5.83
C ARG A 348 -4.66 26.07 -7.22
N LEU A 349 -4.03 27.22 -7.48
CA LEU A 349 -4.10 27.89 -8.77
C LEU A 349 -3.55 27.01 -9.90
N LEU A 350 -2.40 26.35 -9.69
CA LEU A 350 -1.82 25.41 -10.65
C LEU A 350 -2.75 24.23 -10.95
N TRP A 351 -3.40 23.65 -9.93
CA TRP A 351 -4.37 22.57 -10.13
C TRP A 351 -5.56 23.03 -10.98
N HIS A 352 -6.13 24.20 -10.67
CA HIS A 352 -7.26 24.75 -11.41
C HIS A 352 -6.90 25.08 -12.87
N ALA A 353 -5.72 25.66 -13.10
CA ALA A 353 -5.21 25.95 -14.45
C ALA A 353 -5.03 24.67 -15.28
N ARG A 354 -4.38 23.65 -14.71
CA ARG A 354 -4.20 22.33 -15.37
C ARG A 354 -5.54 21.67 -15.69
N ARG A 355 -6.49 21.69 -14.76
CA ARG A 355 -7.85 21.15 -14.96
C ARG A 355 -8.60 21.87 -16.08
N ALA A 356 -8.53 23.20 -16.12
CA ALA A 356 -9.17 24.00 -17.17
C ALA A 356 -8.57 23.68 -18.55
N TRP A 357 -7.25 23.60 -18.64
CA TRP A 357 -6.55 23.24 -19.88
C TRP A 357 -6.90 21.84 -20.39
N ARG A 358 -6.98 20.84 -19.50
CA ARG A 358 -7.42 19.48 -19.86
C ARG A 358 -8.84 19.45 -20.41
N ARG A 359 -9.79 20.13 -19.75
CA ARG A 359 -11.19 20.23 -20.22
C ARG A 359 -11.27 20.92 -21.59
N TRP A 360 -10.47 21.96 -21.79
CA TRP A 360 -10.36 22.64 -23.09
C TRP A 360 -9.81 21.72 -24.19
N ARG A 361 -8.71 20.99 -23.93
CA ARG A 361 -8.15 20.00 -24.86
C ARG A 361 -9.14 18.87 -25.19
N ALA A 362 -9.85 18.34 -24.19
CA ALA A 362 -10.83 17.28 -24.39
C ALA A 362 -12.02 17.73 -25.26
N ARG A 363 -12.46 18.99 -25.11
CA ARG A 363 -13.50 19.58 -25.98
C ARG A 363 -13.01 19.75 -27.42
N ARG A 364 -11.76 20.16 -27.63
CA ARG A 364 -11.15 20.28 -28.98
C ARG A 364 -10.87 18.95 -29.69
N ARG A 365 -10.77 17.84 -28.98
CA ARG A 365 -10.62 16.50 -29.59
C ARG A 365 -11.96 15.85 -29.95
N ARG A 366 -13.08 16.41 -29.49
CA ARG A 366 -14.45 15.93 -29.74
C ARG A 366 -15.23 16.80 -30.75
N ALA A 367 -14.63 17.91 -31.18
CA ALA A 367 -15.07 18.75 -32.29
C ALA A 367 -14.10 18.53 -33.44
#